data_AF-A0A843J6P9-F1
#
_entry.id   AF-A0A843J6P9-F1
#
_cell.length_a   1.000
_cell.length_b   1.000
_cell.length_c   1.000
_cell.angle_alpha   90.00
_cell.angle_beta   90.00
_cell.angle_gamma   90.00
#
_symmetry.space_group_name_H-M   'P 1'
#
loop_
_entity.id
_entity.type
_entity.pdbx_description
1 polymer ?
#
loop_
_entity_poly.entity_id
_entity_poly.type
_entity_poly.pdbx_seq_one_letter_code
_entity_poly.pdbx_strand_id
1 'polypeptide(L)'
;MSLLSDLKPFIEEYKHFLGLLIFGNIENLVLSAEGVIEGANPFLVAGASICIVVVWQAIGVFGTKSAMKYSRHIEFIGGFAIFVLGIQSMLPLINHLL
;
A
#
# COMPACT_ATOMS: atom_id res chain seq x y z
N MET A 1 2.19 -11.48 34.38
CA MET A 1 2.65 -10.79 33.16
C MET A 1 1.73 -11.24 32.04
N SER A 2 0.69 -10.46 31.74
CA SER A 2 -0.37 -10.87 30.82
C SER A 2 0.06 -10.49 29.41
N LEU A 3 0.07 -11.42 28.44
CA LEU A 3 0.30 -11.15 27.02
C LEU A 3 -0.48 -9.93 26.48
N LEU A 4 -1.60 -9.61 27.11
CA LEU A 4 -2.48 -8.50 26.80
C LEU A 4 -1.89 -7.12 27.18
N SER A 5 -1.01 -7.04 28.17
CA SER A 5 -0.32 -5.80 28.53
C SER A 5 0.83 -5.44 27.58
N ASP A 6 1.48 -6.44 26.97
CA ASP A 6 2.57 -6.23 26.00
C ASP A 6 2.03 -6.02 24.57
N LEU A 7 0.84 -6.53 24.26
CA LEU A 7 0.19 -6.34 22.94
C LEU A 7 -0.40 -4.94 22.74
N LYS A 8 -0.90 -4.31 23.81
CA LYS A 8 -1.47 -2.95 23.75
C LYS A 8 -0.51 -1.90 23.20
N PRO A 9 0.73 -1.75 23.72
CA PRO A 9 1.67 -0.77 23.20
C PRO A 9 2.06 -1.07 21.74
N PHE A 10 2.18 -2.34 21.36
CA PHE A 10 2.46 -2.73 19.97
C PHE A 10 1.33 -2.29 19.02
N ILE A 11 0.07 -2.56 19.36
CA ILE A 11 -1.07 -2.16 18.51
C ILE A 11 -1.19 -0.63 18.42
N GLU A 12 -0.97 0.10 19.53
CA GLU A 12 -1.01 1.57 19.54
C GLU A 12 0.07 2.21 18.65
N GLU A 13 1.25 1.60 18.59
CA GLU A 13 2.40 2.09 17.82
C GLU A 13 2.26 1.87 16.31
N TYR A 14 1.69 0.73 15.88
CA TYR A 14 1.46 0.42 14.46
C TYR A 14 0.11 0.89 13.93
N LYS A 15 -0.79 1.38 14.79
CA LYS A 15 -2.13 1.89 14.40
C LYS A 15 -2.06 3.00 13.34
N HIS A 16 -1.08 3.90 13.40
CA HIS A 16 -0.90 4.97 12.41
C HIS A 16 -0.56 4.44 11.01
N PHE A 17 0.10 3.28 10.91
CA PHE A 17 0.47 2.70 9.63
C PHE A 17 -0.53 1.66 9.12
N LEU A 18 -1.51 1.28 9.95
CA LEU A 18 -2.49 0.24 9.64
C LEU A 18 -3.38 0.62 8.45
N GLY A 19 -3.81 1.88 8.38
CA GLY A 19 -4.57 2.41 7.24
C GLY A 19 -3.74 2.36 5.96
N LEU A 20 -2.49 2.81 6.02
CA LEU A 20 -1.59 2.78 4.87
C LEU A 20 -1.27 1.35 4.42
N LEU A 21 -1.14 0.41 5.35
CA LEU A 21 -0.91 -1.00 5.06
C LEU A 21 -2.13 -1.63 4.38
N ILE A 22 -3.35 -1.34 4.84
CA ILE A 22 -4.58 -1.89 4.25
C ILE A 22 -4.81 -1.25 2.86
N PHE A 23 -4.84 0.07 2.78
CA PHE A 23 -5.16 0.78 1.55
C PHE A 23 -4.06 0.66 0.49
N GLY A 24 -2.77 0.67 0.88
CA GLY A 24 -1.66 0.47 -0.05
C GLY A 24 -1.61 -0.93 -0.63
N ASN A 25 -2.02 -1.95 0.13
CA ASN A 25 -2.13 -3.31 -0.41
C ASN A 25 -3.29 -3.45 -1.40
N ILE A 26 -4.42 -2.76 -1.14
CA ILE A 26 -5.55 -2.71 -2.09
C ILE A 26 -5.12 -2.01 -3.39
N GLU A 27 -4.43 -0.87 -3.30
CA GLU A 27 -3.89 -0.15 -4.46
C GLU A 27 -2.96 -1.04 -5.31
N ASN A 28 -2.01 -1.74 -4.68
CA ASN A 28 -1.11 -2.65 -5.39
C ASN A 28 -1.86 -3.76 -6.14
N LEU A 29 -2.97 -4.27 -5.60
CA LEU A 29 -3.81 -5.25 -6.28
C LEU A 29 -4.57 -4.64 -7.47
N VAL A 30 -5.07 -3.41 -7.35
CA VAL A 30 -5.75 -2.70 -8.44
C VAL A 30 -4.78 -2.42 -9.59
N LEU A 31 -3.58 -1.89 -9.30
CA LEU A 31 -2.56 -1.63 -10.33
C LEU A 31 -2.10 -2.91 -11.03
N SER A 32 -1.96 -4.02 -10.28
CA SER A 32 -1.65 -5.31 -10.88
C SER A 32 -2.79 -5.84 -11.77
N ALA A 33 -4.05 -5.51 -11.46
CA ALA A 33 -5.19 -5.86 -12.30
C ALA A 33 -5.26 -4.99 -13.56
N GLU A 34 -5.01 -3.69 -13.46
CA GLU A 34 -4.95 -2.76 -14.61
C GLU A 34 -3.82 -3.12 -15.57
N GLY A 35 -2.63 -3.48 -15.07
CA GLY A 35 -1.51 -3.90 -15.93
C GLY A 35 -1.82 -5.13 -16.77
N VAL A 36 -2.63 -6.07 -16.27
CA VAL A 36 -3.10 -7.23 -17.04
C VAL A 36 -4.14 -6.82 -18.08
N ILE A 37 -5.01 -5.85 -17.76
CA ILE A 37 -6.04 -5.32 -18.66
C ILE A 37 -5.44 -4.54 -19.83
N GLU A 38 -4.31 -3.85 -19.63
CA GLU A 38 -3.55 -3.17 -20.69
C GLU A 38 -2.76 -4.12 -21.62
N GLY A 39 -2.91 -5.44 -21.45
CA GLY A 39 -2.31 -6.45 -22.32
C GLY A 39 -0.88 -6.84 -21.95
N ALA A 40 -0.39 -6.47 -20.76
CA ALA A 40 0.88 -6.96 -20.28
C ALA A 40 0.83 -8.48 -20.03
N ASN A 41 1.93 -9.18 -20.33
CA ASN A 41 1.99 -10.62 -20.19
C ASN A 41 1.78 -11.02 -18.71
N PRO A 42 0.74 -11.80 -18.37
CA PRO A 42 0.37 -12.11 -16.99
C PRO A 42 1.49 -12.77 -16.17
N PHE A 43 2.36 -13.57 -16.80
CA PHE A 43 3.47 -14.23 -16.12
C PHE A 43 4.59 -13.25 -15.74
N LEU A 44 4.84 -12.25 -16.60
CA LEU A 44 5.80 -11.19 -16.32
C LEU A 44 5.28 -10.24 -15.24
N VAL A 45 4.00 -9.88 -15.30
CA VAL A 45 3.34 -9.07 -14.27
C VAL A 45 3.35 -9.79 -12.93
N ALA A 46 2.98 -11.07 -12.90
CA ALA A 46 3.00 -11.87 -11.67
C ALA A 46 4.41 -11.99 -11.07
N GLY A 47 5.43 -12.22 -11.90
CA GLY A 47 6.83 -12.27 -11.46
C GLY A 47 7.32 -10.93 -10.90
N ALA A 48 7.06 -9.84 -11.62
CA ALA A 48 7.42 -8.49 -11.19
C ALA A 48 6.70 -8.07 -9.91
N SER A 49 5.40 -8.35 -9.78
CA SER A 49 4.60 -8.06 -8.59
C SER A 49 5.14 -8.76 -7.35
N ILE A 50 5.53 -10.04 -7.46
CA ILE A 50 6.14 -10.77 -6.33
C ILE A 50 7.47 -10.12 -5.91
N CYS A 51 8.34 -9.80 -6.87
CA CYS A 51 9.62 -9.14 -6.56
C CYS A 51 9.42 -7.77 -5.89
N ILE A 52 8.48 -6.97 -6.39
CA ILE A 52 8.15 -5.65 -5.83
C ILE A 52 7.58 -5.80 -4.42
N VAL A 53 6.67 -6.74 -4.19
CA VAL A 53 6.11 -7.00 -2.85
C VAL A 53 7.20 -7.40 -1.85
N VAL A 54 8.15 -8.25 -2.26
CA VAL A 54 9.26 -8.67 -1.38
C VAL A 54 10.18 -7.50 -1.05
N VAL A 55 10.53 -6.68 -2.04
CA VAL A 55 11.36 -5.47 -1.83
C VAL A 55 10.62 -4.46 -0.94
N TRP A 56 9.34 -4.24 -1.19
CA TRP A 56 8.49 -3.35 -0.39
C TRP A 56 8.37 -3.83 1.05
N GLN A 57 8.17 -5.13 1.25
CA GLN A 57 8.11 -5.74 2.59
C GLN A 57 9.43 -5.57 3.34
N ALA A 58 10.57 -5.73 2.67
CA ALA A 58 11.88 -5.49 3.27
C ALA A 58 12.05 -4.01 3.67
N ILE A 59 11.70 -3.07 2.77
CA ILE A 59 11.76 -1.63 3.05
C ILE A 59 10.82 -1.27 4.21
N GLY A 60 9.63 -1.86 4.29
CA GLY A 60 8.72 -1.69 5.42
C GLY A 60 9.35 -2.16 6.73
N VAL A 61 9.88 -3.38 6.78
CA VAL A 61 10.44 -3.96 8.02
C VAL A 61 11.66 -3.18 8.52
N PHE A 62 12.56 -2.77 7.63
CA PHE A 62 13.77 -2.03 8.03
C PHE A 62 13.53 -0.52 8.17
N GLY A 63 12.68 0.04 7.31
CA GLY A 63 12.38 1.47 7.25
C GLY A 63 11.50 1.95 8.39
N THR A 64 10.57 1.12 8.90
CA THR A 64 9.63 1.53 9.96
C THR A 64 10.37 2.02 11.22
N LYS A 65 11.50 1.41 11.58
CA LYS A 65 12.31 1.85 12.74
C LYS A 65 12.84 3.29 12.63
N SER A 66 13.15 3.77 11.41
CA SER A 66 13.58 5.15 11.18
C SER A 66 12.40 6.08 10.83
N ALA A 67 11.37 5.53 10.20
CA ALA A 67 10.21 6.25 9.67
C ALA A 67 9.15 6.58 10.73
N MET A 68 9.16 5.92 11.89
CA MET A 68 8.22 6.22 12.99
C MET A 68 8.24 7.68 13.42
N LYS A 69 9.39 8.38 13.34
CA LYS A 69 9.48 9.83 13.62
C LYS A 69 8.66 10.69 12.65
N TYR A 70 8.40 10.19 11.45
CA TYR A 70 7.65 10.85 10.38
C TYR A 70 6.31 10.17 10.10
N SER A 71 5.84 9.31 11.01
CA SER A 71 4.64 8.48 10.83
C SER A 71 3.42 9.25 10.33
N ARG A 72 3.12 10.42 10.92
CA ARG A 72 2.03 11.30 10.49
C ARG A 72 2.17 11.81 9.04
N HIS A 73 3.39 12.16 8.63
CA HIS A 73 3.62 12.65 7.26
C HIS A 73 3.50 11.52 6.25
N ILE A 74 3.96 10.32 6.61
CA ILE A 74 3.88 9.13 5.75
C ILE A 74 2.44 8.67 5.60
N GLU A 75 1.67 8.64 6.69
CA GLU A 75 0.25 8.32 6.65
C GLU A 75 -0.53 9.30 5.77
N PHE A 76 -0.24 10.60 5.89
CA PHE A 76 -0.89 11.63 5.07
C PHE A 76 -0.49 11.53 3.60
N ILE A 77 0.80 11.50 3.28
CA ILE A 77 1.29 11.43 1.89
C ILE A 77 0.86 10.13 1.23
N GLY A 78 0.98 9.01 1.94
CA GLY A 78 0.61 7.71 1.43
C GLY A 78 -0.91 7.57 1.25
N GLY A 79 -1.71 8.07 2.20
CA GLY A 79 -3.16 8.14 2.03
C GLY A 79 -3.57 9.05 0.87
N PHE A 80 -2.87 10.17 0.68
CA PHE A 80 -3.09 11.08 -0.45
C PHE A 80 -2.72 10.44 -1.79
N ALA A 81 -1.61 9.70 -1.87
CA ALA A 81 -1.21 8.98 -3.08
C ALA A 81 -2.29 7.97 -3.51
N ILE A 82 -2.78 7.16 -2.57
CA ILE A 82 -3.86 6.19 -2.82
C ILE A 82 -5.13 6.88 -3.27
N PHE A 83 -5.47 8.02 -2.68
CA PHE A 83 -6.62 8.81 -3.08
C PHE A 83 -6.50 9.33 -4.53
N VAL A 84 -5.34 9.89 -4.90
CA VAL A 84 -5.09 10.40 -6.26
C VAL A 84 -5.09 9.27 -7.28
N LEU A 85 -4.48 8.13 -6.97
CA LEU A 85 -4.47 6.95 -7.85
C LEU A 85 -5.87 6.33 -8.00
N GLY A 86 -6.67 6.34 -6.93
CA GLY A 86 -8.08 5.98 -6.98
C GLY A 86 -8.89 6.88 -7.91
N ILE A 87 -8.63 8.20 -7.92
CA ILE A 87 -9.26 9.10 -8.89
C ILE A 87 -8.75 8.83 -10.31
N GLN A 88 -7.43 8.60 -10.48
CA GLN A 88 -6.85 8.30 -11.79
C GLN A 88 -7.44 7.06 -12.44
N SER A 89 -7.65 5.97 -11.69
CA SER A 89 -8.28 4.74 -12.23
C SER A 89 -9.76 4.95 -12.63
N MET A 90 -10.43 5.99 -12.12
CA MET A 90 -11.79 6.36 -12.52
C MET A 90 -11.84 7.27 -13.76
N LEU A 91 -10.75 7.95 -14.13
CA LEU A 91 -10.72 8.88 -15.28
C LEU A 91 -10.99 8.20 -16.63
N PRO A 92 -10.42 7.03 -16.96
CA PRO A 92 -10.74 6.32 -18.21
C PRO A 92 -12.24 6.02 -18.35
N LEU A 93 -12.91 5.69 -17.24
CA LEU A 93 -14.34 5.42 -17.22
C LEU A 93 -15.17 6.68 -17.50
N ILE A 94 -14.78 7.82 -16.93
CA ILE A 94 -15.47 9.11 -17.15
C ILE A 94 -15.32 9.56 -18.61
N ASN A 95 -14.12 9.45 -19.19
CA ASN A 95 -13.87 9.77 -20.60
C ASN A 95 -14.63 8.86 -21.58
N HIS A 96 -15.00 7.65 -21.17
CA HIS A 96 -15.78 6.73 -22.00
C HIS A 96 -17.31 6.97 -21.88
N LEU A 97 -17.76 7.70 -20.85
CA LEU A 97 -19.17 7.99 -20.57
C LEU A 97 -19.66 9.35 -21.11
N LEU A 98 -18.75 10.27 -21.44
CA LEU A 98 -18.99 11.58 -22.05
C LEU A 98 -18.82 11.53 -23.57
#